data_AF-A0A661WIN3-F1
#
_entry.id   AF-A0A661WIN3-F1
#
_cell.length_a   1.000
_cell.length_b   1.000
_cell.length_c   1.000
_cell.angle_alpha   90.00
_cell.angle_beta   90.00
_cell.angle_gamma   90.00
#
_symmetry.space_group_name_H-M   'P 1'
#
loop_
_entity.id
_entity.type
_entity.pdbx_description
1 polymer ?
#
loop_
_entity_poly.entity_id
_entity_poly.type
_entity_poly.pdbx_seq_one_letter_code
_entity_poly.pdbx_strand_id
1 'polypeptide(L)' 'NFWGGSTVYDPNGNLVAKGPYHEEALTFAELDLNQLHRTRARLPLLRDERTALVQRELGRILAQNDGAAHTGR' A
#
# COMPACT_ATOMS: atom_id res chain seq x y z
N ASN A 1 -11.21 16.24 16.25
CA ASN A 1 -12.02 15.02 16.45
C ASN A 1 -11.26 13.87 15.81
N PHE A 2 -10.88 12.86 16.58
CA PHE A 2 -10.18 11.67 16.08
C PHE A 2 -11.18 10.51 16.09
N TRP A 3 -11.38 9.89 14.94
CA TRP A 3 -12.48 8.94 14.79
C TRP A 3 -12.07 7.52 15.21
N GLY A 4 -10.77 7.20 15.24
CA GLY A 4 -10.31 5.84 15.54
C GLY A 4 -10.55 4.90 14.36
N GLY A 5 -10.88 3.64 14.63
CA GLY A 5 -11.16 2.66 13.56
C GLY A 5 -9.92 2.05 12.89
N SER A 6 -8.80 1.95 13.60
CA SER A 6 -7.62 1.21 13.12
C SER A 6 -8.01 -0.19 12.64
N THR A 7 -7.55 -0.59 11.46
CA THR A 7 -8.09 -1.77 10.75
C THR A 7 -6.98 -2.61 10.15
N VAL A 8 -7.17 -3.93 10.14
CA VAL A 8 -6.30 -4.93 9.51
C VAL A 8 -7.07 -5.64 8.40
N TYR A 9 -6.49 -5.71 7.20
CA TYR A 9 -7.02 -6.44 6.06
C TYR A 9 -6.04 -7.55 5.63
N ASP A 10 -6.58 -8.64 5.12
CA ASP A 10 -5.80 -9.75 4.56
C ASP A 10 -5.32 -9.43 3.12
N PRO A 11 -4.40 -10.24 2.54
CA PRO A 11 -3.91 -10.02 1.17
C PRO A 11 -4.98 -10.16 0.07
N ASN A 12 -6.16 -10.70 0.38
CA ASN A 12 -7.30 -10.77 -0.54
C ASN A 12 -8.25 -9.58 -0.39
N GLY A 13 -7.97 -8.65 0.53
CA GLY A 13 -8.81 -7.48 0.81
C GLY A 13 -9.95 -7.74 1.79
N ASN A 14 -9.95 -8.88 2.50
CA ASN A 14 -10.97 -9.16 3.52
C ASN A 14 -10.60 -8.52 4.86
N LEU A 15 -11.59 -8.01 5.58
CA LEU A 15 -11.42 -7.43 6.91
C LEU A 15 -11.07 -8.53 7.93
N VAL A 16 -9.95 -8.36 8.64
CA VAL A 16 -9.51 -9.28 9.71
C VAL A 16 -9.90 -8.76 11.09
N ALA A 17 -9.63 -7.48 11.35
CA ALA A 17 -9.95 -6.85 12.64
C ALA A 17 -10.12 -5.34 12.46
N LYS A 18 -10.94 -4.74 13.32
CA LYS A 18 -11.17 -3.30 13.37
C LYS A 18 -11.37 -2.84 14.81
N GLY A 19 -10.61 -1.84 15.21
CA GLY A 19 -10.80 -1.16 16.48
C GLY A 19 -12.07 -0.31 16.48
N PRO A 20 -12.63 0.01 17.65
CA PRO A 20 -13.82 0.82 17.76
C PRO A 20 -13.59 2.25 17.25
N TYR A 21 -14.69 2.93 16.93
CA TYR A 21 -14.67 4.36 16.65
C TYR A 21 -14.86 5.14 17.94
N HIS A 22 -14.18 6.28 18.06
CA HIS A 22 -14.29 7.23 19.17
C HIS A 22 -14.03 6.67 20.57
N GLU A 23 -13.43 5.48 20.67
CA GLU A 23 -13.11 4.81 21.93
C GLU A 23 -11.63 4.41 21.95
N GLU A 24 -11.00 4.54 23.12
CA GLU A 24 -9.65 4.02 23.34
C GLU A 24 -9.71 2.50 23.50
N ALA A 25 -8.92 1.78 22.70
CA ALA A 25 -8.88 0.33 22.76
C ALA A 25 -7.55 -0.23 22.26
N LEU A 26 -7.16 -1.38 22.82
CA LEU A 26 -6.12 -2.24 22.29
C LEU A 26 -6.78 -3.42 21.55
N THR A 27 -6.73 -3.41 20.22
CA THR A 27 -7.33 -4.46 19.36
C THR A 27 -6.27 -5.45 18.92
N PHE A 28 -6.50 -6.74 19.17
CA PHE A 28 -5.61 -7.82 18.73
C PHE A 28 -6.14 -8.49 17.47
N ALA A 29 -5.23 -8.94 16.60
CA ALA A 29 -5.52 -9.71 15.40
C ALA A 29 -4.45 -10.79 15.21
N GLU A 30 -4.88 -11.99 14.84
CA GLU A 30 -3.98 -13.08 14.46
C GLU A 30 -3.80 -13.10 12.94
N LEU A 31 -2.57 -13.28 12.48
CA LEU A 31 -2.22 -13.27 11.06
C LEU A 31 -1.63 -14.62 10.63
N ASP A 32 -2.31 -15.31 9.71
CA ASP A 32 -1.76 -16.50 9.04
C ASP A 32 -0.80 -16.08 7.93
N LEU A 33 0.50 -16.14 8.19
CA LEU A 33 1.53 -15.84 7.21
C LEU A 33 1.53 -16.80 6.02
N ASN A 34 0.99 -18.01 6.16
CA ASN A 34 0.87 -18.93 5.03
C ASN A 34 -0.15 -18.45 4.00
N GLN A 35 -1.12 -17.63 4.42
CA GLN A 35 -2.07 -17.00 3.50
C GLN A 35 -1.36 -16.09 2.49
N LEU A 36 -0.31 -15.37 2.91
CA LEU A 36 0.48 -14.51 2.02
C LEU A 36 1.11 -15.31 0.88
N HIS A 37 1.71 -16.47 1.18
CA HIS A 37 2.30 -17.34 0.17
C HIS A 37 1.27 -17.84 -0.84
N ARG A 38 0.09 -18.27 -0.35
CA ARG A 38 -1.01 -18.73 -1.21
C ARG A 38 -1.53 -17.61 -2.13
N THR A 39 -1.72 -16.41 -1.59
CA THR A 39 -2.22 -15.27 -2.39
C THR A 39 -1.22 -14.83 -3.45
N ARG A 40 0.09 -14.77 -3.14
CA ARG A 40 1.14 -14.40 -4.10
C ARG A 40 1.26 -15.40 -5.26
N ALA A 41 1.06 -16.70 -5.00
CA ALA A 41 1.06 -17.70 -6.05
C ALA A 41 -0.12 -17.52 -7.03
N ARG A 42 -1.28 -17.09 -6.52
CA ARG A 42 -2.51 -16.89 -7.29
C ARG A 42 -2.54 -15.56 -8.06
N LEU A 43 -2.02 -14.50 -7.46
CA LEU A 43 -2.00 -13.15 -8.03
C LEU A 43 -0.59 -12.54 -7.87
N PRO A 44 0.35 -12.86 -8.78
CA PRO A 44 1.76 -12.49 -8.64
C PRO A 44 2.02 -11.04 -9.08
N LEU A 45 1.29 -10.08 -8.51
CA LEU A 45 1.34 -8.66 -8.90
C LEU A 45 2.77 -8.12 -8.97
N LEU A 46 3.62 -8.48 -7.99
CA LEU A 46 5.03 -8.06 -7.95
C LEU A 46 5.86 -8.59 -9.12
N ARG A 47 5.59 -9.82 -9.58
CA ARG A 47 6.29 -10.39 -10.74
C ARG A 47 5.91 -9.65 -12.02
N ASP A 48 4.66 -9.25 -12.10
CA ASP A 48 4.08 -8.68 -13.31
C ASP A 48 4.21 -7.13 -13.36
N GLU A 49 4.77 -6.50 -12.32
CA GLU A 49 4.88 -5.04 -12.12
C GLU A 49 5.75 -4.30 -13.16
N ARG A 50 6.56 -5.01 -13.96
CA ARG A 50 7.51 -4.40 -14.93
C ARG A 50 8.35 -3.28 -14.30
N THR A 51 9.05 -3.59 -13.21
CA THR A 51 9.79 -2.62 -12.38
C THR A 51 10.72 -1.67 -13.16
N ALA A 52 11.38 -2.15 -14.22
CA ALA A 52 12.24 -1.32 -15.07
C ALA A 52 11.46 -0.20 -15.79
N LEU A 53 10.22 -0.48 -16.24
CA LEU A 53 9.36 0.52 -16.86
C LEU A 53 8.91 1.56 -15.81
N VAL A 54 8.47 1.10 -14.64
CA VAL A 54 8.05 1.97 -13.53
C VAL A 54 9.20 2.91 -13.14
N GLN A 55 10.41 2.38 -12.97
CA GLN A 55 11.59 3.16 -12.62
C GLN A 55 11.89 4.24 -13.68
N ARG A 56 11.88 3.87 -14.97
CA ARG A 56 12.12 4.81 -16.07
C ARG A 56 11.09 5.95 -16.08
N GLU A 57 9.82 5.64 -15.92
CA GLU A 57 8.75 6.64 -15.97
C GLU A 57 8.75 7.55 -14.74
N LEU A 58 9.02 7.01 -13.55
CA LEU A 58 9.22 7.83 -12.35
C LEU A 58 10.39 8.82 -12.54
N GLY A 59 11.52 8.35 -13.08
CA GLY A 59 12.66 9.21 -13.40
C GLY A 59 12.30 10.31 -14.40
N ARG A 60 11.56 9.98 -15.47
CA ARG A 60 11.12 10.95 -16.47
C ARG A 60 10.21 12.03 -15.86
N ILE A 61 9.24 11.65 -15.03
CA ILE A 61 8.28 12.58 -14.41
C ILE A 61 9.00 13.55 -13.48
N LEU A 62 9.92 13.06 -12.65
CA LEU A 62 10.69 13.90 -11.72
C LEU A 62 11.59 14.88 -12.49
N ALA A 63 12.30 14.42 -13.52
CA ALA A 63 13.15 15.28 -14.33
C ALA A 63 12.36 16.37 -15.12
N GLN A 64 11.13 16.07 -15.55
CA GLN A 64 10.26 17.07 -16.21
C GLN A 64 9.81 18.17 -15.24
N ASN A 65 9.52 17.81 -13.99
CA ASN A 65 9.12 18.78 -12.96
C ASN A 65 10.29 19.69 -12.56
N ASP A 66 11.51 19.16 -12.50
CA ASP A 66 12.72 19.94 -12.22
C ASP A 66 13.05 20.94 -13.35
N GLY A 67 12.83 20.53 -14.60
CA GLY A 67 13.01 21.40 -15.77
C GLY A 67 12.00 22.56 -15.84
N ALA A 68 10.73 22.30 -15.51
CA ALA A 68 9.68 23.34 -15.48
C ALA A 68 9.84 24.32 -14.31
N ALA A 69 10.40 23.89 -13.18
CA ALA A 69 10.70 24.77 -12.04
C ALA A 69 11.90 25.70 -12.29
N HIS A 70 12.82 25.35 -13.21
CA HIS A 70 14.04 26.11 -13.48
C HIS A 70 13.89 27.17 -14.59
N THR A 71 12.92 27.02 -15.50
CA THR A 71 12.71 27.96 -16.63
C THR A 71 11.79 29.15 -16.32
N GLY A 72 11.52 29.42 -15.05
CA GLY A 72 10.67 30.52 -14.57
C GLY A 72 11.44 31.72 -14.00
N ARG A 73 12.65 32.01 -14.52
CA ARG A 73 13.42 33.22 -14.17
C ARG A 73 13.96 33.91 -15.41
#